data_AF-A0A5B7GUW3-F1
#
_entry.id   AF-A0A5B7GUW3-F1
#
_cell.length_a   1.000
_cell.length_b   1.000
_cell.length_c   1.000
_cell.angle_alpha   90.00
_cell.angle_beta   90.00
_cell.angle_gamma   90.00
#
_symmetry.space_group_name_H-M   'P 1'
#
loop_
_entity.id
_entity.type
_entity.pdbx_description
1 polymer ?
#
loop_
_entity_poly.entity_id
_entity_poly.type
_entity_poly.pdbx_seq_one_letter_code
_entity_poly.pdbx_strand_id
1 'polypeptide(L)'
;MATSNSASESHSEEWTRNAPRSDSSLDNDPECLDTSLNFFYINFCNIRDLKSNFQPVEHCLSSTKPHLLFLTETQLSEATDSSPFSVPTYFLYSHFLSKAGCCVYVRNDLTCSRAHALKSSEFSSIWL
;
A
#
# COMPACT_ATOMS: atom_id res chain seq x y z
N MET A 1 -15.10 -14.09 64.96
CA MET A 1 -13.99 -14.98 64.57
C MET A 1 -13.99 -15.13 63.06
N ALA A 2 -12.79 -15.21 62.49
CA ALA A 2 -12.42 -15.48 61.09
C ALA A 2 -12.71 -14.40 60.04
N THR A 3 -11.71 -13.54 59.87
CA THR A 3 -11.33 -12.77 58.69
C THR A 3 -10.98 -13.70 57.51
N SER A 4 -11.31 -13.32 56.27
CA SER A 4 -10.41 -13.57 55.12
C SER A 4 -10.62 -12.51 54.04
N ASN A 5 -9.57 -11.71 53.85
CA ASN A 5 -9.37 -10.88 52.67
C ASN A 5 -8.80 -11.78 51.57
N SER A 6 -9.25 -11.61 50.33
CA SER A 6 -8.51 -12.09 49.17
C SER A 6 -8.37 -10.94 48.19
N ALA A 7 -7.14 -10.43 48.11
CA ALA A 7 -6.68 -9.49 47.11
C ALA A 7 -6.52 -10.23 45.78
N SER A 8 -6.97 -9.62 44.68
CA SER A 8 -6.61 -10.05 43.34
C SER A 8 -5.56 -9.06 42.82
N GLU A 9 -4.29 -9.44 42.96
CA GLU A 9 -3.16 -8.73 42.37
C GLU A 9 -3.10 -9.04 40.88
N SER A 10 -3.01 -8.00 40.06
CA SER A 10 -2.78 -8.08 38.62
C SER A 10 -1.32 -8.44 38.35
N HIS A 11 -1.06 -9.65 37.85
CA HIS A 11 0.24 -10.00 37.30
C HIS A 11 0.35 -9.48 35.86
N SER A 12 1.23 -8.50 35.70
CA SER A 12 1.71 -7.95 34.43
C SER A 12 2.52 -9.01 33.69
N GLU A 13 1.98 -9.56 32.60
CA GLU A 13 2.74 -10.46 31.72
C GLU A 13 3.67 -9.65 30.82
N GLU A 14 4.95 -9.82 31.11
CA GLU A 14 6.12 -9.28 30.44
C GLU A 14 6.28 -9.95 29.07
N TRP A 15 5.93 -9.23 27.99
CA TRP A 15 6.08 -9.73 26.62
C TRP A 15 7.58 -9.81 26.25
N THR A 16 8.14 -11.01 26.42
CA THR A 16 9.49 -11.40 25.97
C THR A 16 9.67 -11.12 24.48
N ARG A 17 10.34 -10.00 24.18
CA ARG A 17 10.80 -9.63 22.84
C ARG A 17 12.06 -10.44 22.51
N ASN A 18 11.89 -11.62 21.93
CA ASN A 18 12.99 -12.34 21.29
C ASN A 18 13.25 -11.73 19.90
N ALA A 19 14.06 -10.67 19.87
CA ALA A 19 14.70 -10.20 18.64
C ALA A 19 15.96 -11.05 18.40
N PRO A 20 16.22 -11.55 17.17
CA PRO A 20 17.50 -12.17 16.87
C PRO A 20 18.60 -11.12 17.01
N ARG A 21 19.48 -11.31 17.98
CA ARG A 21 20.72 -10.55 18.13
C ARG A 21 21.66 -11.00 17.03
N SER A 22 21.73 -10.22 15.94
CA SER A 22 22.73 -10.41 14.90
C SER A 22 24.06 -9.81 15.39
N ASP A 23 24.85 -10.60 16.10
CA ASP A 23 26.25 -10.30 16.36
C ASP A 23 27.05 -10.59 15.07
N SER A 24 27.01 -9.68 14.10
CA SER A 24 27.94 -9.69 12.96
C SER A 24 29.06 -8.70 13.24
N SER A 25 30.26 -9.22 13.49
CA SER A 25 31.49 -8.46 13.62
C SER A 25 31.66 -7.51 12.44
N LEU A 26 31.84 -6.23 12.76
CA LEU A 26 32.07 -5.14 11.82
C LEU A 26 33.51 -5.28 11.28
N ASP A 27 33.67 -6.09 10.25
CA ASP A 27 34.90 -6.11 9.46
C ASP A 27 34.92 -4.85 8.58
N ASN A 28 35.99 -4.09 8.70
CA ASN A 28 36.11 -2.75 8.15
C ASN A 28 36.60 -2.84 6.70
N ASP A 29 35.70 -3.06 5.76
CA ASP A 29 35.93 -2.76 4.35
C ASP A 29 35.22 -1.45 3.96
N PRO A 30 35.93 -0.41 3.52
CA PRO A 30 35.35 0.81 3.00
C PRO A 30 35.10 0.66 1.49
N GLU A 31 34.37 -0.38 1.06
CA GLU A 31 33.91 -0.50 -0.32
C GLU A 31 32.44 -0.93 -0.38
N CYS A 32 31.61 0.01 -0.85
CA CYS A 32 30.30 -0.20 -1.46
C CYS A 32 29.18 -0.84 -0.61
N LEU A 33 28.66 -0.08 0.36
CA LEU A 33 27.26 -0.21 0.78
C LEU A 33 26.43 0.96 0.24
N ASP A 34 26.53 1.22 -1.06
CA ASP A 34 25.49 1.98 -1.79
C ASP A 34 24.35 1.03 -2.19
N THR A 35 23.93 0.18 -1.24
CA THR A 35 22.69 -0.56 -1.38
C THR A 35 21.59 0.39 -0.92
N SER A 36 21.13 1.26 -1.82
CA SER A 36 19.91 2.01 -1.56
C SER A 36 18.79 1.00 -1.31
N LEU A 37 18.37 0.85 -0.06
CA LEU A 37 17.17 0.08 0.27
C LEU A 37 16.01 0.79 -0.42
N ASN A 38 15.60 0.28 -1.58
CA ASN A 38 14.50 0.82 -2.37
C ASN A 38 13.18 0.50 -1.65
N PHE A 39 12.83 1.34 -0.67
CA PHE A 39 11.55 1.24 0.01
C PHE A 39 10.46 1.86 -0.86
N PHE A 40 9.55 1.02 -1.36
CA PHE A 40 8.32 1.51 -1.98
C PHE A 40 7.32 1.94 -0.91
N TYR A 41 6.75 3.12 -1.10
CA TYR A 41 5.65 3.63 -0.29
C TYR A 41 4.33 3.34 -1.00
N ILE A 42 3.60 2.34 -0.51
CA ILE A 42 2.40 1.80 -1.13
C ILE A 42 1.19 2.06 -0.25
N ASN A 43 0.14 2.67 -0.81
CA ASN A 43 -1.12 2.92 -0.15
C ASN A 43 -2.26 2.11 -0.81
N PHE A 44 -3.22 1.68 -0.01
CA PHE A 44 -4.43 0.98 -0.45
C PHE A 44 -5.66 1.70 0.12
N CYS A 45 -6.66 1.96 -0.71
CA CYS A 45 -7.89 2.61 -0.28
C CYS A 45 -9.09 2.07 -1.04
N ASN A 46 -10.22 1.93 -0.36
CA ASN A 46 -11.50 1.71 -0.99
C ASN A 46 -12.15 3.07 -1.24
N ILE A 47 -12.31 3.44 -2.52
CA ILE A 47 -12.73 4.79 -2.90
C ILE A 47 -14.25 4.97 -2.93
N ARG A 48 -15.02 3.86 -2.91
CA ARG A 48 -16.49 3.86 -2.91
C ARG A 48 -17.10 4.84 -3.92
N ASP A 49 -16.75 4.67 -5.19
CA ASP A 49 -16.97 5.57 -6.33
C ASP A 49 -15.85 6.59 -6.55
N LEU A 50 -15.08 6.35 -7.62
CA LEU A 50 -13.97 7.21 -8.03
C LEU A 50 -14.48 8.57 -8.52
N LYS A 51 -15.66 8.63 -9.15
CA LYS A 51 -16.18 9.87 -9.74
C LYS A 51 -16.53 10.89 -8.67
N SER A 52 -17.21 10.48 -7.61
CA SER A 52 -17.57 11.38 -6.50
C SER A 52 -16.39 11.72 -5.59
N ASN A 53 -15.39 10.84 -5.48
CA ASN A 53 -14.27 11.00 -4.55
C ASN A 53 -12.92 11.30 -5.22
N PHE A 54 -12.91 11.76 -6.47
CA PHE A 54 -11.65 12.03 -7.18
C PHE A 54 -10.81 13.15 -6.55
N GLN A 55 -11.45 14.23 -6.07
CA GLN A 55 -10.73 15.36 -5.47
C GLN A 55 -9.91 14.95 -4.22
N PRO A 56 -10.45 14.16 -3.28
CA PRO A 56 -9.65 13.54 -2.21
C PRO A 56 -8.48 12.68 -2.69
N VAL A 57 -8.66 11.91 -3.78
CA VAL A 57 -7.59 11.09 -4.37
C VAL A 57 -6.46 11.96 -4.88
N GLU A 58 -6.78 12.99 -5.66
CA GLU A 58 -5.80 13.94 -6.19
C GLU A 58 -5.03 14.66 -5.07
N HIS A 59 -5.74 15.07 -4.02
CA HIS A 59 -5.11 15.64 -2.83
C HIS A 59 -4.18 14.64 -2.13
N CYS A 60 -4.58 13.38 -2.01
CA CYS A 60 -3.75 12.33 -1.42
C CYS A 60 -2.46 12.09 -2.22
N LEU A 61 -2.57 12.00 -3.55
CA LEU A 61 -1.44 11.80 -4.45
C LEU A 61 -0.45 12.98 -4.40
N SER A 62 -0.96 14.21 -4.35
CA SER A 62 -0.10 15.41 -4.27
C SER A 62 0.56 15.59 -2.91
N SER A 63 -0.14 15.28 -1.82
CA SER A 63 0.34 15.47 -0.45
C SER A 63 1.31 14.37 0.00
N THR A 64 0.91 13.12 -0.15
CA THR A 64 1.67 11.97 0.38
C THR A 64 2.65 11.37 -0.62
N LYS A 65 2.47 11.69 -1.92
CA LYS A 65 3.33 11.26 -3.04
C LYS A 65 3.71 9.77 -2.99
N PRO A 66 2.73 8.85 -2.85
CA PRO A 66 3.00 7.43 -2.81
C PRO A 66 3.67 6.97 -4.09
N HIS A 67 4.47 5.90 -3.99
CA HIS A 67 5.01 5.20 -5.15
C HIS A 67 3.88 4.51 -5.90
N LEU A 68 2.98 3.86 -5.16
CA LEU A 68 1.76 3.26 -5.67
C LEU A 68 0.56 3.59 -4.78
N LEU A 69 -0.58 3.93 -5.40
CA LEU A 69 -1.88 4.03 -4.74
C LEU A 69 -2.88 3.09 -5.42
N PHE A 70 -3.28 2.04 -4.72
CA PHE A 70 -4.30 1.10 -5.17
C PHE A 70 -5.68 1.55 -4.68
N LEU A 71 -6.63 1.64 -5.60
CA LEU A 71 -8.02 1.98 -5.33
C LEU A 71 -8.94 0.82 -5.70
N THR A 72 -9.90 0.50 -4.81
CA THR A 72 -10.96 -0.49 -5.03
C THR A 72 -12.33 0.16 -4.97
N GLU A 73 -13.35 -0.53 -5.53
CA GLU A 73 -14.71 -0.03 -5.68
C GLU A 73 -14.79 1.29 -6.45
N THR A 74 -14.18 1.35 -7.63
CA THR A 74 -14.24 2.56 -8.48
C THR A 74 -15.64 2.89 -8.97
N GLN A 75 -16.55 1.91 -9.03
CA GLN A 75 -17.94 2.03 -9.51
C GLN A 75 -18.07 2.62 -10.94
N LEU A 76 -17.01 2.51 -11.75
CA LEU A 76 -16.99 2.94 -13.14
C LEU A 76 -17.21 1.76 -14.08
N SER A 77 -17.93 1.95 -15.18
CA SER A 77 -18.05 0.90 -16.20
C SER A 77 -16.75 0.74 -16.98
N GLU A 78 -16.52 -0.42 -17.58
CA GLU A 78 -15.34 -0.68 -18.42
C GLU A 78 -15.24 0.31 -19.60
N ALA A 79 -16.38 0.76 -20.12
CA ALA A 79 -16.46 1.74 -21.22
C ALA A 79 -16.25 3.19 -20.76
N THR A 80 -16.01 3.45 -19.47
CA THR A 80 -15.80 4.80 -18.96
C THR A 80 -14.44 5.33 -19.40
N ASP A 81 -14.41 6.54 -19.95
CA ASP A 81 -13.16 7.25 -20.25
C ASP A 81 -12.39 7.57 -18.96
N SER A 82 -11.12 7.17 -18.92
CA SER A 82 -10.21 7.44 -17.81
C SER A 82 -9.64 8.85 -17.81
N SER A 83 -9.75 9.60 -18.92
CA SER A 83 -9.14 10.92 -19.06
C SER A 83 -9.45 11.90 -17.91
N PRO A 84 -10.67 11.97 -17.35
CA PRO A 84 -10.99 12.88 -16.25
C PRO A 84 -10.30 12.52 -14.92
N PHE A 85 -9.76 11.31 -14.81
CA PHE A 85 -9.09 10.81 -13.60
C PHE A 85 -7.56 10.85 -13.73
N SER A 86 -7.03 11.53 -14.75
CA SER A 86 -5.59 11.61 -14.99
C SER A 86 -4.93 12.60 -14.03
N VAL A 87 -3.77 12.22 -13.47
CA VAL A 87 -2.94 13.08 -12.60
C VAL A 87 -1.55 13.17 -13.23
N PRO A 88 -1.02 14.37 -13.54
CA PRO A 88 0.18 14.53 -14.39
C PRO A 88 1.43 13.75 -13.97
N THR A 89 1.64 13.54 -12.67
CA THR A 89 2.83 12.85 -12.11
C THR A 89 2.64 11.35 -11.90
N TYR A 90 1.50 10.81 -12.34
CA TYR A 90 1.12 9.41 -12.15
C TYR A 90 0.57 8.79 -13.44
N PHE A 91 0.98 7.57 -13.73
CA PHE A 91 0.30 6.69 -14.68
C PHE A 91 -0.89 6.03 -14.01
N LEU A 92 -2.05 6.10 -14.66
CA LEU A 92 -3.27 5.42 -14.20
C LEU A 92 -3.46 4.10 -14.95
N TYR A 93 -3.37 2.99 -14.22
CA TYR A 93 -3.75 1.68 -14.74
C TYR A 93 -5.12 1.29 -14.16
N SER A 94 -6.14 1.28 -15.01
CA SER A 94 -7.52 1.00 -14.61
C SER A 94 -7.97 -0.41 -14.98
N HIS A 95 -8.83 -0.96 -14.13
CA HIS A 95 -9.69 -2.10 -14.40
C HIS A 95 -11.09 -1.76 -13.88
N PHE A 96 -11.78 -0.90 -14.63
CA PHE A 96 -13.07 -0.38 -14.22
C PHE A 96 -14.18 -1.41 -14.41
N LEU A 97 -14.93 -1.63 -13.34
CA LEU A 97 -16.12 -2.46 -13.30
C LEU A 97 -17.18 -1.73 -12.47
N SER A 98 -18.42 -1.73 -12.94
CA SER A 98 -19.55 -1.06 -12.27
C SER A 98 -19.77 -1.56 -10.85
N LYS A 99 -19.29 -2.78 -10.56
CA LYS A 99 -19.16 -3.35 -9.22
C LYS A 99 -17.72 -3.80 -9.00
N ALA A 100 -17.15 -3.45 -7.85
CA ALA A 100 -15.82 -3.91 -7.41
C ALA A 100 -14.63 -3.55 -8.32
N GLY A 101 -14.79 -2.63 -9.28
CA GLY A 101 -13.68 -2.18 -10.13
C GLY A 101 -12.50 -1.62 -9.34
N CYS A 102 -11.31 -1.67 -9.93
CA CYS A 102 -10.08 -1.17 -9.31
C CYS A 102 -9.24 -0.33 -10.26
N CYS A 103 -8.32 0.45 -9.70
CA CYS A 103 -7.25 1.09 -10.44
C CYS A 103 -6.03 1.28 -9.56
N VAL A 104 -4.88 1.54 -10.19
CA VAL A 104 -3.65 1.91 -9.50
C VAL A 104 -3.05 3.15 -10.15
N TYR A 105 -2.66 4.10 -9.31
CA TYR A 105 -1.79 5.20 -9.69
C TYR A 105 -0.35 4.80 -9.40
N VAL A 106 0.50 4.85 -10.42
CA VAL A 106 1.93 4.55 -10.31
C VAL A 106 2.71 5.82 -10.60
N ARG A 107 3.61 6.20 -9.71
CA ARG A 107 4.41 7.43 -9.88
C ARG A 107 5.30 7.32 -11.11
N ASN A 108 5.43 8.40 -11.88
CA ASN A 108 6.10 8.35 -13.20
C ASN A 108 7.60 8.02 -13.15
N ASP A 109 8.23 8.12 -11.98
CA ASP A 109 9.63 7.75 -11.76
C ASP A 109 9.82 6.24 -11.51
N LEU A 110 8.73 5.47 -11.47
CA LEU A 110 8.76 4.01 -11.36
C LEU A 110 8.59 3.37 -12.72
N THR A 111 9.47 2.42 -13.01
CA THR A 111 9.24 1.50 -14.12
C THR A 111 8.22 0.47 -13.67
N CYS A 112 7.14 0.30 -14.43
CA CYS A 112 6.17 -0.75 -14.18
C CYS A 112 5.62 -1.28 -15.50
N SER A 113 5.14 -2.51 -15.49
CA SER A 113 4.49 -3.10 -16.67
C SER A 113 3.22 -3.84 -16.28
N ARG A 114 2.20 -3.73 -17.14
CA ARG A 114 0.95 -4.46 -16.93
C ARG A 114 1.09 -5.89 -17.43
N ALA A 115 0.83 -6.84 -16.56
CA ALA A 115 0.91 -8.26 -16.88
C ALA A 115 -0.34 -8.74 -17.63
N HIS A 116 -0.50 -8.35 -18.90
CA HIS A 116 -1.70 -8.69 -19.67
C HIS A 116 -1.94 -10.21 -19.79
N ALA A 117 -0.88 -11.02 -19.79
CA ALA A 117 -0.97 -12.48 -19.82
C ALA A 117 -1.55 -13.09 -18.52
N LEU A 118 -1.56 -12.31 -17.42
CA LEU A 118 -2.11 -12.69 -16.12
C LEU A 118 -3.35 -11.84 -15.79
N LYS A 119 -4.08 -11.36 -16.79
CA LYS A 119 -5.32 -10.63 -16.57
C LYS A 119 -6.48 -11.61 -16.69
N SER A 120 -7.24 -11.80 -15.61
CA SER A 120 -8.52 -12.51 -15.64
C SER A 120 -9.66 -11.53 -15.33
N SER A 121 -10.91 -12.00 -15.35
CA SER A 121 -12.04 -11.21 -14.84
C SER A 121 -11.96 -10.95 -13.33
N GLU A 122 -11.20 -11.78 -12.61
CA GLU A 122 -11.14 -11.78 -11.14
C GLU A 122 -9.94 -11.02 -10.58
N PHE A 123 -8.83 -10.93 -11.33
CA PHE A 123 -7.62 -10.27 -10.86
C PHE A 123 -6.93 -9.43 -11.93
N SER A 124 -6.28 -8.35 -11.47
CA SER A 124 -5.41 -7.50 -12.27
C SER A 124 -4.04 -7.42 -11.61
N SER A 125 -2.99 -7.52 -12.42
CA SER A 125 -1.61 -7.64 -11.96
C SER A 125 -0.71 -6.57 -12.59
N ILE A 126 0.21 -6.02 -11.81
CA ILE A 126 1.24 -5.08 -12.23
C ILE A 126 2.60 -5.57 -11.73
N TRP A 127 3.62 -5.48 -12.59
CA TRP A 127 5.01 -5.79 -12.25
C TRP A 127 5.78 -4.48 -12.02
N LEU A 128 6.60 -4.47 -10.98
CA LEU A 128 7.49 -3.37 -10.56
C LEU A 128 8.95 -3.81 -10.67
#